data_AF-S6AHY7-F1
#
_entry.id   AF-S6AHY7-F1
#
_cell.length_a   1.000
_cell.length_b   1.000
_cell.length_c   1.000
_cell.angle_alpha   90.00
_cell.angle_beta   90.00
_cell.angle_gamma   90.00
#
_symmetry.space_group_name_H-M   'P 1'
#
loop_
_entity.id
_entity.type
_entity.pdbx_description
1 polymer ?
#
loop_
_entity_poly.entity_id
_entity_poly.type
_entity_poly.pdbx_seq_one_letter_code
_entity_poly.pdbx_strand_id
1 'polypeptide(L)'
;MTSILFGLGVAIVAVAAAIAASSAAWVFWDAWKATDLEAFRALVGAFAGAFFAYLFVRFGDAMKKGYDRKEKNHTSLVRLQHYFNDCLNTTSDNLYIAIDCIGVFTDTRLTSGNHPIYMNVFHQYQIDTELMIGLTNLDLINEMASLNADLKKMNESLATIDRAYGQIRDAFISKTISESDYLENARRTRDRCVQVRPFLTQAHDDLVRLFAVANLLMKNPPFFVRVTQALVRTKYPKGFEALLERETTKVKAGMEAIAKASEQRIREAEASAAQPIIPPDAAR
;
A
#
# COMPACT_ATOMS: atom_id res chain seq x y z
N MET A 1 -38.08 5.26 7.17
CA MET A 1 -38.94 4.50 6.22
C MET A 1 -38.27 3.21 5.71
N THR A 2 -36.96 3.20 5.46
CA THR A 2 -36.20 2.01 5.00
C THR A 2 -36.15 0.84 6.00
N SER A 3 -36.19 1.08 7.32
CA SER A 3 -36.18 0.00 8.32
C SER A 3 -37.52 -0.76 8.44
N ILE A 4 -38.65 -0.09 8.18
CA ILE A 4 -39.98 -0.71 8.25
C ILE A 4 -40.22 -1.62 7.04
N LEU A 5 -39.79 -1.19 5.85
CA LEU A 5 -39.83 -2.00 4.63
C LEU A 5 -38.95 -3.25 4.73
N PHE A 6 -37.79 -3.15 5.38
CA PHE A 6 -36.93 -4.30 5.65
C PHE A 6 -37.57 -5.28 6.64
N GLY A 7 -38.16 -4.78 7.73
CA GLY A 7 -38.88 -5.61 8.71
C GLY A 7 -40.09 -6.34 8.13
N LEU A 8 -40.87 -5.66 7.27
CA LEU A 8 -42.01 -6.25 6.58
C LEU A 8 -41.59 -7.34 5.57
N GLY A 9 -40.49 -7.11 4.85
CA GLY A 9 -39.90 -8.10 3.95
C GLY A 9 -39.45 -9.36 4.67
N VAL A 10 -38.77 -9.23 5.82
CA VAL A 10 -38.36 -10.38 6.64
C VAL A 10 -39.57 -11.15 7.17
N ALA A 11 -40.62 -10.47 7.61
CA ALA A 11 -41.84 -11.11 8.10
C ALA A 11 -42.57 -11.92 7.02
N ILE A 12 -42.70 -11.37 5.80
CA ILE A 12 -43.33 -12.06 4.67
C ILE A 12 -42.55 -13.33 4.29
N VAL A 13 -41.21 -13.24 4.22
CA VAL A 13 -40.35 -14.39 3.94
C VAL A 13 -40.47 -15.45 5.04
N ALA A 14 -40.56 -15.04 6.31
CA ALA A 14 -40.74 -15.97 7.43
C ALA A 14 -42.08 -16.71 7.37
N VAL A 15 -43.19 -16.01 7.05
CA VAL A 15 -44.51 -16.65 6.90
C VAL A 15 -44.52 -17.59 5.70
N ALA A 16 -43.96 -17.20 4.55
CA ALA A 16 -43.87 -18.06 3.38
C ALA A 16 -43.03 -19.32 3.66
N ALA A 17 -41.91 -19.18 4.37
CA ALA A 17 -41.07 -20.30 4.78
C ALA A 17 -41.79 -21.21 5.78
N ALA A 18 -42.56 -20.67 6.72
CA ALA A 18 -43.35 -21.44 7.68
C ALA A 18 -44.44 -22.25 6.97
N ILE A 19 -45.18 -21.63 6.04
CA ILE A 19 -46.21 -22.32 5.24
C ILE A 19 -45.57 -23.43 4.41
N ALA A 20 -44.47 -23.15 3.70
CA ALA A 20 -43.76 -24.16 2.92
C ALA A 20 -43.25 -25.33 3.78
N ALA A 21 -42.72 -25.03 4.98
CA ALA A 21 -42.26 -26.05 5.92
C ALA A 21 -43.41 -26.89 6.47
N SER A 22 -44.54 -26.27 6.83
CA SER A 22 -45.74 -26.95 7.31
C SER A 22 -46.38 -27.83 6.22
N SER A 23 -46.46 -27.33 4.98
CA SER A 23 -46.95 -28.09 3.83
C SER A 23 -46.02 -29.28 3.51
N ALA A 24 -44.71 -29.08 3.54
CA ALA A 24 -43.73 -30.14 3.35
C ALA A 24 -43.80 -31.19 4.47
N ALA A 25 -43.96 -30.77 5.72
CA ALA A 25 -44.09 -31.67 6.86
C ALA A 25 -45.40 -32.48 6.80
N TRP A 26 -46.49 -31.87 6.34
CA TRP A 26 -47.78 -32.55 6.17
C TRP A 26 -47.73 -33.59 5.05
N VAL A 27 -47.17 -33.24 3.88
CA VAL A 27 -46.93 -34.20 2.78
C VAL A 27 -45.98 -35.32 3.20
N PHE A 28 -44.94 -35.01 3.99
CA PHE A 28 -44.03 -36.00 4.55
C PHE A 28 -44.75 -36.97 5.49
N TRP A 29 -45.62 -36.46 6.37
CA TRP A 29 -46.40 -37.28 7.29
C TRP A 29 -47.41 -38.18 6.57
N ASP A 30 -48.07 -37.65 5.55
CA ASP A 30 -49.06 -38.40 4.75
C ASP A 30 -48.39 -39.50 3.92
N ALA A 31 -47.27 -39.19 3.25
CA ALA A 31 -46.46 -40.17 2.52
C ALA A 31 -45.76 -41.19 3.43
N TRP A 32 -45.44 -40.83 4.67
CA TRP A 32 -44.89 -41.76 5.67
C TRP A 32 -45.93 -42.75 6.19
N LYS A 33 -47.19 -42.31 6.32
CA LYS A 33 -48.30 -43.16 6.76
C LYS A 33 -48.93 -43.99 5.64
N ALA A 34 -48.90 -43.51 4.41
CA ALA A 34 -49.39 -44.25 3.27
C ALA A 34 -48.52 -45.50 3.02
N THR A 35 -49.14 -46.66 2.88
CA THR A 35 -48.51 -47.96 2.51
C THR A 35 -47.98 -47.99 1.07
N ASP A 36 -48.02 -46.86 0.37
CA ASP A 36 -47.55 -46.72 -1.01
C ASP A 36 -46.02 -46.54 -1.03
N LEU A 37 -45.35 -47.64 -1.37
CA LEU A 37 -43.90 -47.73 -1.45
C LEU A 37 -43.31 -46.75 -2.48
N GLU A 38 -44.06 -46.37 -3.52
CA GLU A 38 -43.61 -45.45 -4.56
C GLU A 38 -43.64 -44.00 -4.09
N ALA A 39 -44.72 -43.58 -3.42
CA ALA A 39 -44.82 -42.25 -2.81
C ALA A 39 -43.75 -42.04 -1.73
N PHE A 40 -43.48 -43.06 -0.91
CA PHE A 40 -42.40 -43.03 0.07
C PHE A 40 -41.01 -42.92 -0.58
N ARG A 41 -40.75 -43.67 -1.65
CA ARG A 41 -39.48 -43.57 -2.42
C ARG A 41 -39.31 -42.19 -3.06
N ALA A 42 -40.37 -41.62 -3.63
CA ALA A 42 -40.34 -40.28 -4.21
C ALA A 42 -40.06 -39.21 -3.15
N LEU A 43 -40.68 -39.32 -1.97
CA LEU A 43 -40.45 -38.45 -0.82
C LEU A 43 -39.00 -38.52 -0.32
N VAL A 44 -38.48 -39.73 -0.10
CA VAL A 44 -37.09 -39.94 0.33
C VAL A 44 -36.11 -39.42 -0.74
N GLY A 45 -36.40 -39.64 -2.02
CA GLY A 45 -35.61 -39.12 -3.13
C GLY A 45 -35.59 -37.58 -3.19
N ALA A 46 -36.75 -36.94 -3.04
CA ALA A 46 -36.88 -35.48 -3.01
C ALA A 46 -36.20 -34.87 -1.77
N PHE A 47 -36.38 -35.47 -0.59
CA PHE A 47 -35.71 -35.06 0.63
C PHE A 47 -34.19 -35.21 0.52
N ALA A 48 -33.70 -36.36 0.06
CA ALA A 48 -32.27 -36.59 -0.15
C ALA A 48 -31.71 -35.57 -1.16
N GLY A 49 -32.40 -35.35 -2.28
CA GLY A 49 -32.03 -34.34 -3.27
C GLY A 49 -31.92 -32.93 -2.68
N ALA A 50 -32.94 -32.49 -1.95
CA ALA A 50 -32.96 -31.17 -1.31
C ALA A 50 -31.91 -31.03 -0.19
N PHE A 51 -31.72 -32.08 0.61
CA PHE A 51 -30.71 -32.15 1.66
C PHE A 51 -29.29 -32.05 1.07
N PHE A 52 -28.99 -32.82 0.02
CA PHE A 52 -27.70 -32.74 -0.65
C PHE A 52 -27.51 -31.39 -1.36
N ALA A 53 -28.53 -30.84 -2.01
CA ALA A 53 -28.46 -29.50 -2.59
C ALA A 53 -28.14 -28.44 -1.52
N TYR A 54 -28.81 -28.48 -0.37
CA TYR A 54 -28.52 -27.61 0.76
C TYR A 54 -27.08 -27.78 1.28
N LEU A 55 -26.63 -29.03 1.47
CA LEU A 55 -25.26 -29.32 1.88
C LEU A 55 -24.23 -28.79 0.87
N PHE A 56 -24.46 -28.98 -0.43
CA PHE A 56 -23.57 -28.48 -1.47
C PHE A 56 -23.51 -26.95 -1.49
N VAL A 57 -24.66 -26.26 -1.32
CA VAL A 57 -24.68 -24.79 -1.21
C VAL A 57 -23.88 -24.33 0.01
N ARG A 58 -24.11 -24.93 1.19
CA ARG A 58 -23.38 -24.56 2.41
C ARG A 58 -21.89 -24.88 2.34
N PHE A 59 -21.54 -26.02 1.76
CA PHE A 59 -20.15 -26.39 1.53
C PHE A 59 -19.49 -25.44 0.53
N GLY A 60 -20.18 -25.06 -0.55
CA GLY A 60 -19.75 -24.05 -1.50
C GLY A 60 -19.49 -22.69 -0.84
N ASP A 61 -20.42 -22.22 0.00
CA ASP A 61 -20.27 -20.97 0.77
C ASP A 61 -19.06 -21.02 1.72
N ALA A 62 -18.87 -22.15 2.41
CA ALA A 62 -17.75 -22.33 3.33
C ALA A 62 -16.41 -22.34 2.59
N MET A 63 -16.32 -23.07 1.47
CA MET A 63 -15.15 -23.08 0.59
C MET A 63 -14.86 -21.70 0.03
N LYS A 64 -15.89 -20.98 -0.43
CA LYS A 64 -15.77 -19.61 -0.95
C LYS A 64 -15.20 -18.67 0.10
N LYS A 65 -15.77 -18.63 1.30
CA LYS A 65 -15.25 -17.80 2.41
C LYS A 65 -13.80 -18.14 2.76
N GLY A 66 -13.46 -19.43 2.79
CA GLY A 66 -12.10 -19.89 3.03
C GLY A 66 -11.13 -19.46 1.93
N TYR A 67 -11.58 -19.50 0.68
CA TYR A 67 -10.82 -19.03 -0.47
C TYR A 67 -10.63 -17.51 -0.45
N ASP A 68 -11.71 -16.74 -0.29
CA ASP A 68 -11.68 -15.27 -0.23
C ASP A 68 -10.73 -14.77 0.86
N ARG A 69 -10.72 -15.44 2.03
CA ARG A 69 -9.78 -15.13 3.12
C ARG A 69 -8.33 -15.38 2.73
N LYS A 70 -8.05 -16.49 2.03
CA LYS A 70 -6.69 -16.81 1.55
C LYS A 70 -6.22 -15.83 0.48
N GLU A 71 -7.10 -15.43 -0.43
CA GLU A 71 -6.82 -14.43 -1.45
C GLU A 71 -6.55 -13.04 -0.85
N LYS A 72 -7.38 -12.60 0.10
CA LYS A 72 -7.17 -11.35 0.84
C LYS A 72 -5.82 -11.37 1.57
N ASN A 73 -5.49 -12.46 2.26
CA ASN A 73 -4.20 -12.61 2.93
C ASN A 73 -3.03 -12.55 1.94
N HIS A 74 -3.11 -13.25 0.81
CA HIS A 74 -2.06 -13.21 -0.20
C HIS A 74 -1.87 -11.79 -0.77
N THR A 75 -2.96 -11.09 -1.06
CA THR A 75 -2.93 -9.70 -1.54
C THR A 75 -2.31 -8.76 -0.52
N SER A 76 -2.66 -8.90 0.76
CA SER A 76 -2.06 -8.13 1.85
C SER A 76 -0.56 -8.39 1.99
N LEU A 77 -0.12 -9.65 1.86
CA LEU A 77 1.30 -9.99 1.88
C LEU A 77 2.07 -9.34 0.71
N VAL A 78 1.50 -9.31 -0.48
CA VAL A 78 2.09 -8.61 -1.64
C VAL A 78 2.21 -7.11 -1.36
N ARG A 79 1.15 -6.48 -0.83
CA ARG A 79 1.20 -5.06 -0.46
C ARG A 79 2.24 -4.78 0.63
N LEU A 80 2.40 -5.69 1.59
CA LEU A 80 3.46 -5.58 2.60
C LEU A 80 4.86 -5.58 1.99
N GLN A 81 5.11 -6.36 0.93
CA GLN A 81 6.41 -6.31 0.26
C GLN A 81 6.71 -4.92 -0.30
N HIS A 82 5.73 -4.30 -0.95
CA HIS A 82 5.89 -2.94 -1.47
C HIS A 82 6.13 -1.95 -0.33
N TYR A 83 5.31 -2.02 0.73
CA TYR A 83 5.47 -1.20 1.92
C TYR A 83 6.87 -1.31 2.55
N PHE A 84 7.36 -2.54 2.77
CA PHE A 84 8.70 -2.75 3.32
C PHE A 84 9.79 -2.23 2.41
N ASN A 85 9.63 -2.33 1.09
CA ASN A 85 10.60 -1.81 0.14
C ASN A 85 10.67 -0.28 0.19
N ASP A 86 9.51 0.39 0.30
CA ASP A 86 9.43 1.84 0.46
C ASP A 86 10.06 2.29 1.81
N CYS A 87 9.80 1.54 2.89
CA CYS A 87 10.46 1.76 4.16
C CYS A 87 11.97 1.56 4.07
N LEU A 88 12.45 0.50 3.40
CA LEU A 88 13.89 0.24 3.21
C LEU A 88 14.58 1.37 2.44
N ASN A 89 13.96 1.89 1.39
CA ASN A 89 14.46 3.05 0.67
C ASN A 89 14.57 4.27 1.61
N THR A 90 13.50 4.56 2.36
CA THR A 90 13.49 5.64 3.35
C THR A 90 14.59 5.47 4.41
N THR A 91 14.81 4.24 4.90
CA THR A 91 15.88 3.95 5.85
C THR A 91 17.25 4.16 5.23
N SER A 92 17.45 3.74 3.98
CA SER A 92 18.71 3.94 3.25
C SER A 92 19.04 5.42 3.07
N ASP A 93 18.07 6.22 2.63
CA ASP A 93 18.23 7.67 2.49
C ASP A 93 18.55 8.33 3.84
N ASN A 94 17.83 7.95 4.90
CA ASN A 94 18.08 8.45 6.24
C ASN A 94 19.45 8.05 6.79
N LEU A 95 19.94 6.84 6.49
CA LEU A 95 21.30 6.42 6.85
C LEU A 95 22.34 7.27 6.12
N TYR A 96 22.13 7.54 4.84
CA TYR A 96 22.99 8.44 4.06
C TYR A 96 23.03 9.84 4.68
N ILE A 97 21.87 10.41 5.01
CA ILE A 97 21.74 11.74 5.63
C ILE A 97 22.43 11.77 7.00
N ALA A 98 22.26 10.73 7.83
CA ALA A 98 22.93 10.65 9.12
C ALA A 98 24.46 10.61 8.98
N ILE A 99 24.99 9.84 8.02
CA ILE A 99 26.42 9.76 7.74
C ILE A 99 26.95 11.10 7.23
N ASP A 100 26.24 11.73 6.31
CA ASP A 100 26.60 13.04 5.75
C ASP A 100 26.60 14.12 6.84
N CYS A 101 25.56 14.19 7.68
CA CYS A 101 25.50 15.05 8.88
C CYS A 101 26.76 14.90 9.75
N ILE A 102 27.16 13.65 10.03
CA ILE A 102 28.36 13.37 10.83
C ILE A 102 29.63 13.90 10.15
N GLY A 103 29.75 13.73 8.83
CA GLY A 103 30.88 14.20 8.04
C GLY A 103 30.95 15.72 7.90
N VAL A 104 29.80 16.38 7.74
CA VAL A 104 29.71 17.84 7.62
C VAL A 104 30.15 18.53 8.90
N PHE A 105 29.69 18.06 10.06
CA PHE A 105 29.95 18.67 11.37
C PHE A 105 31.14 18.06 12.12
N THR A 106 32.18 17.63 11.40
CA THR A 106 33.44 17.19 12.01
C THR A 106 34.13 18.34 12.75
N ASP A 107 34.86 18.04 13.82
CA ASP A 107 35.55 19.08 14.61
C ASP A 107 36.54 19.89 13.75
N THR A 108 37.21 19.26 12.78
CA THR A 108 38.08 19.93 11.80
C THR A 108 37.33 20.95 10.94
N ARG A 109 36.12 20.62 10.47
CA ARG A 109 35.31 21.56 9.66
C ARG A 109 34.70 22.67 10.49
N LEU A 110 34.25 22.35 11.70
CA LEU A 110 33.70 23.31 12.66
C LEU A 110 34.76 24.29 13.20
N THR A 111 36.04 23.97 13.09
CA THR A 111 37.14 24.88 13.50
C THR A 111 37.83 25.55 12.32
N SER A 112 37.56 25.09 11.09
CA SER A 112 37.93 25.83 9.90
C SER A 112 37.04 27.07 9.83
N GLY A 113 37.59 28.28 9.69
CA GLY A 113 36.83 29.54 9.74
C GLY A 113 35.71 29.71 8.69
N ASN A 114 35.37 28.66 7.94
CA ASN A 114 34.23 28.54 7.05
C ASN A 114 33.26 27.49 7.61
N HIS A 115 32.35 27.93 8.48
CA HIS A 115 31.41 27.03 9.15
C HIS A 115 30.37 26.48 8.18
N PRO A 116 30.19 25.15 8.07
CA PRO A 116 29.16 24.58 7.22
C PRO A 116 27.79 24.91 7.80
N ILE A 117 26.87 25.43 6.98
CA ILE A 117 25.49 25.80 7.36
C ILE A 117 24.43 25.01 6.59
N TYR A 118 24.80 23.83 6.08
CA TYR A 118 23.93 22.95 5.33
C TYR A 118 23.93 21.54 5.92
N MET A 119 22.79 20.88 5.85
CA MET A 119 22.58 19.46 6.13
C MET A 119 21.34 19.04 5.32
N ASN A 120 21.35 17.81 4.82
CA ASN A 120 20.14 17.22 4.23
C ASN A 120 19.06 16.99 5.31
N VAL A 121 17.80 16.95 4.89
CA VAL A 121 16.64 16.80 5.79
C VAL A 121 16.21 15.34 5.81
N PHE A 122 15.96 14.79 7.00
CA PHE A 122 15.50 13.41 7.12
C PHE A 122 14.12 13.18 6.51
N HIS A 123 13.93 11.99 5.97
CA HIS A 123 12.67 11.54 5.41
C HIS A 123 11.83 10.78 6.44
N GLN A 124 10.52 10.97 6.37
CA GLN A 124 9.56 10.36 7.27
C GLN A 124 8.97 9.10 6.65
N TYR A 125 8.89 8.02 7.43
CA TYR A 125 8.22 6.79 7.04
C TYR A 125 6.72 7.03 6.86
N GLN A 126 6.16 6.56 5.75
CA GLN A 126 4.72 6.55 5.50
C GLN A 126 4.11 5.31 6.13
N ILE A 127 3.52 5.42 7.32
CA ILE A 127 3.00 4.26 8.07
C ILE A 127 1.58 3.92 7.60
N ASP A 128 1.39 2.72 7.06
CA ASP A 128 0.08 2.21 6.63
C ASP A 128 -0.41 1.09 7.57
N THR A 129 -1.44 1.39 8.37
CA THR A 129 -2.04 0.45 9.32
C THR A 129 -3.06 -0.49 8.68
N GLU A 130 -3.59 -0.16 7.51
CA GLU A 130 -4.64 -0.95 6.83
C GLU A 130 -4.09 -2.28 6.29
N LEU A 131 -2.78 -2.35 6.03
CA LEU A 131 -2.11 -3.54 5.51
C LEU A 131 -2.28 -4.78 6.40
N MET A 132 -2.45 -4.58 7.71
CA MET A 132 -2.59 -5.65 8.69
C MET A 132 -3.97 -6.33 8.65
N ILE A 133 -5.03 -5.64 8.21
CA ILE A 133 -6.42 -6.12 8.31
C ILE A 133 -6.68 -7.37 7.46
N GLY A 134 -5.93 -7.55 6.38
CA GLY A 134 -6.06 -8.72 5.52
C GLY A 134 -5.19 -9.91 5.92
N LEU A 135 -4.25 -9.74 6.86
CA LEU A 135 -3.33 -10.79 7.26
C LEU A 135 -4.04 -11.83 8.13
N THR A 136 -3.58 -13.08 8.03
CA THR A 136 -4.09 -14.18 8.86
C THR A 136 -3.08 -14.67 9.90
N ASN A 137 -1.81 -14.34 9.74
CA ASN A 137 -0.75 -14.76 10.67
C ASN A 137 -0.64 -13.73 11.82
N LEU A 138 -1.00 -14.15 13.04
CA LEU A 138 -1.01 -13.27 14.21
C LEU A 138 0.38 -12.81 14.63
N ASP A 139 1.39 -13.67 14.50
CA ASP A 139 2.78 -13.32 14.85
C ASP A 139 3.28 -12.19 13.95
N LEU A 140 3.05 -12.31 12.63
CA LEU A 140 3.38 -11.26 11.67
C LEU A 140 2.61 -9.97 11.96
N ILE A 141 1.32 -10.06 12.33
CA ILE A 141 0.53 -8.88 12.70
C ILE A 141 1.14 -8.16 13.91
N ASN A 142 1.56 -8.90 14.93
CA ASN A 142 2.17 -8.34 16.13
C ASN A 142 3.54 -7.71 15.83
N GLU A 143 4.37 -8.39 15.04
CA GLU A 143 5.66 -7.85 14.61
C GLU A 143 5.49 -6.58 13.77
N MET A 144 4.50 -6.54 12.87
CA MET A 144 4.14 -5.35 12.09
C MET A 144 3.69 -4.19 12.99
N ALA A 145 2.87 -4.47 14.00
CA ALA A 145 2.42 -3.45 14.93
C ALA A 145 3.60 -2.86 15.72
N SER A 146 4.55 -3.71 16.15
CA SER A 146 5.78 -3.26 16.81
C SER A 146 6.63 -2.39 15.88
N LEU A 147 6.90 -2.86 14.66
CA LEU A 147 7.63 -2.10 13.65
C LEU A 147 6.99 -0.72 13.43
N ASN A 148 5.69 -0.66 13.20
CA ASN A 148 4.98 0.59 12.96
C ASN A 148 5.08 1.56 14.16
N ALA A 149 5.02 1.04 15.38
CA ALA A 149 5.21 1.86 16.58
C ALA A 149 6.63 2.43 16.65
N ASP A 150 7.64 1.64 16.29
CA ASP A 150 9.03 2.07 16.34
C ASP A 150 9.39 3.02 15.19
N LEU A 151 8.88 2.79 13.98
CA LEU A 151 8.98 3.73 12.86
C LEU A 151 8.31 5.08 13.18
N LYS A 152 7.19 5.07 13.93
CA LYS A 152 6.55 6.32 14.38
C LYS A 152 7.44 7.10 15.36
N LYS A 153 8.03 6.44 16.34
CA LYS A 153 8.98 7.10 17.28
C LYS A 153 10.24 7.59 16.55
N MET A 154 10.68 6.85 15.54
CA MET A 154 11.78 7.26 14.68
C MET A 154 11.44 8.54 13.93
N ASN A 155 10.27 8.61 13.30
CA ASN A 155 9.74 9.81 12.64
C ASN A 155 9.79 11.04 13.55
N GLU A 156 9.27 10.91 14.77
CA GLU A 156 9.30 11.97 15.79
C GLU A 156 10.74 12.41 16.14
N SER A 157 11.67 11.46 16.24
CA SER A 157 13.08 11.74 16.53
C SER A 157 13.78 12.45 15.38
N LEU A 158 13.58 11.98 14.14
CA LEU A 158 14.14 12.57 12.93
C LEU A 158 13.61 13.99 12.72
N ALA A 159 12.30 14.19 12.86
CA ALA A 159 11.67 15.50 12.75
C ALA A 159 12.17 16.49 13.82
N THR A 160 12.51 15.99 15.00
CA THR A 160 13.11 16.82 16.07
C THR A 160 14.51 17.28 15.70
N ILE A 161 15.34 16.41 15.10
CA ILE A 161 16.67 16.76 14.61
C ILE A 161 16.56 17.83 13.51
N ASP A 162 15.71 17.61 12.51
CA ASP A 162 15.50 18.55 11.40
C ASP A 162 15.04 19.92 11.90
N ARG A 163 14.05 19.95 12.80
CA ARG A 163 13.53 21.19 13.37
C ARG A 163 14.58 21.94 14.18
N ALA A 164 15.30 21.23 15.04
CA ALA A 164 16.35 21.83 15.87
C ALA A 164 17.44 22.44 14.97
N TYR A 165 17.91 21.69 13.97
CA TYR A 165 18.92 22.17 13.04
C TYR A 165 18.44 23.38 12.23
N GLY A 166 17.21 23.33 11.70
CA GLY A 166 16.62 24.47 10.98
C GLY A 166 16.60 25.74 11.83
N GLN A 167 16.17 25.63 13.10
CA GLN A 167 16.17 26.75 14.04
C GLN A 167 17.59 27.29 14.32
N ILE A 168 18.57 26.40 14.52
CA ILE A 168 19.98 26.79 14.74
C ILE A 168 20.56 27.51 13.52
N ARG A 169 20.33 26.95 12.32
CA ARG A 169 20.79 27.52 11.05
C ARG A 169 20.19 28.91 10.82
N ASP A 170 18.88 29.04 10.98
CA ASP A 170 18.18 30.31 10.74
C ASP A 170 18.59 31.36 11.79
N ALA A 171 18.80 30.96 13.04
CA ALA A 171 19.33 31.84 14.09
C ALA A 171 20.76 32.32 13.79
N PHE A 172 21.61 31.44 13.27
CA PHE A 172 22.98 31.79 12.89
C PHE A 172 23.02 32.75 11.69
N ILE A 173 22.27 32.47 10.63
CA ILE A 173 22.18 33.33 9.44
C ILE A 173 21.64 34.73 9.81
N SER A 174 20.62 34.78 10.68
CA SER A 174 20.03 36.03 11.18
C SER A 174 20.89 36.76 12.22
N LYS A 175 22.05 36.20 12.60
CA LYS A 175 22.98 36.74 13.61
C LYS A 175 22.32 36.92 14.99
N THR A 176 21.32 36.10 15.31
CA THR A 176 20.65 36.11 16.62
C THR A 176 21.36 35.23 17.66
N ILE A 177 22.26 34.34 17.22
CA ILE A 177 23.17 33.58 18.08
C ILE A 177 24.63 33.87 17.72
N SER A 178 25.53 33.67 18.69
CA SER A 178 26.97 33.82 18.44
C SER A 178 27.53 32.64 17.64
N GLU A 179 28.73 32.83 17.08
CA GLU A 179 29.47 31.75 16.41
C GLU A 179 29.77 30.59 17.36
N SER A 180 30.17 30.88 18.61
CA SER A 180 30.42 29.82 19.60
C SER A 180 29.16 29.00 19.91
N ASP A 181 28.00 29.66 20.02
CA ASP A 181 26.72 28.98 20.26
C ASP A 181 26.35 28.12 19.05
N TYR A 182 26.58 28.61 17.83
CA TYR A 182 26.37 27.82 16.62
C TYR A 182 27.22 26.55 16.62
N LEU A 183 28.51 26.68 16.91
CA LEU A 183 29.44 25.53 16.92
C LEU A 183 29.06 24.49 17.95
N GLU A 184 28.66 24.89 19.15
CA GLU A 184 28.19 23.95 20.17
C GLU A 184 26.91 23.22 19.72
N ASN A 185 25.95 23.96 19.17
CA ASN A 185 24.70 23.38 18.69
C ASN A 185 24.87 22.48 17.45
N ALA A 186 25.82 22.81 16.56
CA ALA A 186 26.20 21.96 15.44
C ALA A 186 26.82 20.63 15.92
N ARG A 187 27.68 20.67 16.95
CA ARG A 187 28.21 19.44 17.59
C ARG A 187 27.09 18.61 18.22
N ARG A 188 26.15 19.25 18.92
CA ARG A 188 24.98 18.54 19.49
C ARG A 188 24.13 17.90 18.39
N THR A 189 23.92 18.58 17.26
CA THR A 189 23.21 18.03 16.09
C THR A 189 23.92 16.80 15.54
N ARG A 190 25.24 16.89 15.32
CA ARG A 190 26.09 15.75 14.95
C ARG A 190 25.93 14.58 15.91
N ASP A 191 26.01 14.84 17.22
CA ASP A 191 25.93 13.79 18.23
C ASP A 191 24.55 13.11 18.23
N ARG A 192 23.48 13.85 17.91
CA ARG A 192 22.15 13.25 17.65
C ARG A 192 22.12 12.39 16.38
N CYS A 193 22.76 12.83 15.29
CA CYS A 193 22.92 12.01 14.08
C CYS A 193 23.71 10.70 14.39
N VAL A 194 24.74 10.76 15.25
CA VAL A 194 25.46 9.57 15.73
C VAL A 194 24.54 8.65 16.54
N GLN A 195 23.72 9.22 17.43
CA GLN A 195 22.79 8.46 18.27
C GLN A 195 21.67 7.80 17.46
N VAL A 196 21.16 8.41 16.40
CA VAL A 196 20.05 7.84 15.61
C VAL A 196 20.51 6.72 14.67
N ARG A 197 21.79 6.73 14.25
CA ARG A 197 22.33 5.77 13.27
C ARG A 197 22.12 4.30 13.66
N PRO A 198 22.42 3.83 14.89
CA PRO A 198 22.17 2.45 15.28
C PRO A 198 20.70 2.05 15.19
N PHE A 199 19.77 2.96 15.49
CA PHE A 199 18.35 2.68 15.39
C PHE A 199 17.90 2.56 13.93
N LEU A 200 18.45 3.37 13.03
CA LEU A 200 18.21 3.23 11.58
C LEU A 200 18.76 1.91 11.06
N THR A 201 19.95 1.48 11.51
CA THR A 201 20.51 0.17 11.17
C THR A 201 19.63 -0.97 11.69
N GLN A 202 19.16 -0.89 12.94
CA GLN A 202 18.26 -1.89 13.49
C GLN A 202 16.93 -1.95 12.71
N ALA A 203 16.35 -0.79 12.38
CA ALA A 203 15.13 -0.72 11.58
C ALA A 203 15.33 -1.35 10.19
N HIS A 204 16.49 -1.12 9.56
CA HIS A 204 16.85 -1.78 8.30
C HIS A 204 16.83 -3.31 8.44
N ASP A 205 17.49 -3.85 9.46
CA ASP A 205 17.59 -5.29 9.67
C ASP A 205 16.21 -5.92 9.97
N ASP A 206 15.38 -5.23 10.76
CA ASP A 206 14.01 -5.66 11.05
C ASP A 206 13.12 -5.64 9.80
N LEU A 207 13.25 -4.61 8.95
CA LEU A 207 12.56 -4.52 7.66
C LEU A 207 12.99 -5.64 6.71
N VAL A 208 14.28 -5.94 6.60
CA VAL A 208 14.79 -7.06 5.78
C VAL A 208 14.24 -8.39 6.30
N ARG A 209 14.26 -8.62 7.62
CA ARG A 209 13.71 -9.82 8.23
C ARG A 209 12.21 -9.97 7.91
N LEU A 210 11.42 -8.92 8.10
CA LEU A 210 9.98 -8.93 7.84
C LEU A 210 9.66 -9.10 6.35
N PHE A 211 10.45 -8.49 5.46
CA PHE A 211 10.35 -8.71 4.03
C PHE A 211 10.59 -10.19 3.67
N ALA A 212 11.59 -10.83 4.29
CA ALA A 212 11.85 -12.25 4.11
C ALA A 212 10.71 -13.13 4.66
N VAL A 213 10.14 -12.79 5.81
CA VAL A 213 8.98 -13.49 6.38
C VAL A 213 7.77 -13.39 5.43
N ALA A 214 7.46 -12.21 4.92
CA ALA A 214 6.39 -12.02 3.95
C ALA A 214 6.62 -12.86 2.68
N ASN A 215 7.84 -12.89 2.16
CA ASN A 215 8.24 -13.74 1.02
C ASN A 215 7.97 -15.22 1.30
N LEU A 216 8.33 -15.72 2.49
CA LEU A 216 8.11 -17.11 2.87
C LEU A 216 6.62 -17.45 2.95
N LEU A 217 5.82 -16.58 3.57
CA LEU A 217 4.37 -16.77 3.70
C LEU A 217 3.65 -16.70 2.35
N MET A 218 4.22 -16.00 1.37
CA MET A 218 3.68 -15.94 0.01
C MET A 218 3.95 -17.16 -0.87
N LYS A 219 4.91 -18.03 -0.52
CA LYS A 219 5.31 -19.17 -1.36
C LYS A 219 4.19 -20.17 -1.65
N ASN A 220 3.12 -20.17 -0.85
CA ASN A 220 1.97 -21.04 -1.02
C ASN A 220 0.71 -20.24 -1.45
N PRO A 221 0.68 -19.70 -2.68
CA PRO A 221 -0.47 -18.91 -3.14
C PRO A 221 -1.74 -19.78 -3.23
N PRO A 222 -2.94 -19.16 -3.11
CA PRO A 222 -4.22 -19.81 -3.35
C PRO A 222 -4.31 -20.46 -4.74
N PHE A 223 -5.18 -21.47 -4.90
CA PHE A 223 -5.27 -22.25 -6.14
C PHE A 223 -5.50 -21.38 -7.40
N PHE A 224 -6.50 -20.50 -7.39
CA PHE A 224 -6.75 -19.62 -8.55
C PHE A 224 -5.63 -18.61 -8.78
N VAL A 225 -4.90 -18.20 -7.74
CA VAL A 225 -3.68 -17.39 -7.92
C VAL A 225 -2.59 -18.20 -8.64
N ARG A 226 -2.42 -19.49 -8.35
CA ARG A 226 -1.48 -20.35 -9.10
C ARG A 226 -1.89 -20.50 -10.56
N VAL A 227 -3.18 -20.72 -10.80
CA VAL A 227 -3.72 -20.89 -12.16
C VAL A 227 -3.53 -19.61 -12.97
N THR A 228 -3.87 -18.45 -12.39
CA THR A 228 -3.65 -17.16 -13.05
C THR A 228 -2.16 -16.85 -13.23
N GLN A 229 -1.30 -17.13 -12.25
CA GLN A 229 0.16 -16.99 -12.40
C GLN A 229 0.77 -17.89 -13.49
N ALA A 230 0.15 -19.04 -13.80
CA ALA A 230 0.57 -19.88 -14.90
C ALA A 230 0.12 -19.32 -16.27
N LEU A 231 -1.00 -18.59 -16.30
CA LEU A 231 -1.56 -17.97 -17.50
C LEU A 231 -0.97 -16.58 -17.79
N VAL A 232 -0.57 -15.86 -16.74
CA VAL A 232 0.03 -14.52 -16.80
C VAL A 232 1.55 -14.66 -16.84
N ARG A 233 2.22 -13.85 -17.68
CA ARG A 233 3.69 -13.80 -17.68
C ARG A 233 4.21 -13.21 -16.38
N THR A 234 4.62 -14.07 -15.46
CA THR A 234 5.23 -13.70 -14.16
C THR A 234 6.73 -13.41 -14.27
N LYS A 235 7.34 -13.69 -15.42
CA LYS A 235 8.75 -13.42 -15.71
C LYS A 235 8.86 -12.67 -17.02
N TYR A 236 9.91 -11.87 -17.12
CA TYR A 236 10.29 -11.24 -18.38
C TYR A 236 10.54 -12.30 -19.47
N PRO A 237 10.13 -12.04 -20.72
CA PRO A 237 10.34 -12.96 -21.83
C PRO A 237 11.83 -13.18 -22.09
N LYS A 238 12.18 -14.31 -22.74
CA LYS A 238 13.55 -14.52 -23.22
C LYS A 238 13.94 -13.38 -24.17
N GLY A 239 15.14 -12.81 -24.00
CA GLY A 239 15.60 -11.65 -24.76
C GLY A 239 14.97 -10.32 -24.34
N PHE A 240 14.44 -10.23 -23.11
CA PHE A 240 13.80 -9.03 -22.59
C PHE A 240 14.65 -7.77 -22.73
N GLU A 241 15.96 -7.82 -22.47
CA GLU A 241 16.83 -6.64 -22.59
C GLU A 241 16.79 -6.03 -24.00
N ALA A 242 16.84 -6.86 -25.05
CA ALA A 242 16.76 -6.37 -26.42
C ALA A 242 15.37 -5.80 -26.77
N LEU A 243 14.29 -6.39 -26.21
CA LEU A 243 12.93 -5.87 -26.35
C LEU A 243 12.75 -4.55 -25.58
N LEU A 244 13.32 -4.46 -24.37
CA LEU A 244 13.30 -3.29 -23.51
C LEU A 244 14.05 -2.14 -24.15
N GLU A 245 15.24 -2.39 -24.70
CA GLU A 245 16.04 -1.39 -25.41
C GLU A 245 15.28 -0.84 -26.61
N ARG A 246 14.68 -1.72 -27.42
CA ARG A 246 13.85 -1.33 -28.56
C ARG A 246 12.66 -0.47 -28.15
N GLU A 247 11.92 -0.89 -27.12
CA GLU A 247 10.75 -0.13 -26.65
C GLU A 247 11.17 1.18 -25.98
N THR A 248 12.29 1.20 -25.24
CA THR A 248 12.84 2.41 -24.62
C THR A 248 13.20 3.45 -25.66
N THR A 249 13.87 3.05 -26.75
CA THR A 249 14.21 3.95 -27.86
C THR A 249 12.95 4.51 -28.52
N LYS A 250 11.93 3.67 -28.71
CA LYS A 250 10.64 4.09 -29.26
C LYS A 250 9.92 5.09 -28.34
N VAL A 251 9.90 4.84 -27.03
CA VAL A 251 9.31 5.75 -26.03
C VAL A 251 10.05 7.09 -26.04
N LYS A 252 11.38 7.08 -26.01
CA LYS A 252 12.19 8.31 -26.07
C LYS A 252 11.93 9.13 -27.34
N ALA A 253 11.91 8.48 -28.50
CA ALA A 253 11.56 9.14 -29.76
C ALA A 253 10.13 9.72 -29.73
N GLY A 254 9.18 9.03 -29.10
CA GLY A 254 7.82 9.54 -28.88
C GLY A 254 7.79 10.77 -27.97
N MET A 255 8.54 10.76 -26.87
CA MET A 255 8.67 11.92 -25.97
C MET A 255 9.27 13.14 -26.68
N GLU A 256 10.31 12.95 -27.48
CA GLU A 256 10.91 14.02 -28.29
C GLU A 256 9.94 14.58 -29.33
N ALA A 257 9.17 13.72 -29.99
CA ALA A 257 8.15 14.15 -30.94
C ALA A 257 7.05 14.99 -30.26
N ILE A 258 6.61 14.58 -29.06
CA ILE A 258 5.64 15.35 -28.25
C ILE A 258 6.24 16.70 -27.83
N ALA A 259 7.50 16.73 -27.39
CA ALA A 259 8.19 17.95 -27.02
C ALA A 259 8.28 18.93 -28.19
N LYS A 260 8.72 18.46 -29.37
CA LYS A 260 8.76 19.29 -30.60
C LYS A 260 7.39 19.79 -31.03
N ALA A 261 6.37 18.94 -30.96
CA ALA A 261 4.99 19.35 -31.25
C ALA A 261 4.43 20.34 -30.21
N SER A 262 4.90 20.29 -28.97
CA SER A 262 4.56 21.29 -27.94
C SER A 262 5.26 22.62 -28.20
N GLU A 263 6.56 22.61 -28.50
CA GLU A 263 7.33 23.82 -28.86
C GLU A 263 6.74 24.52 -30.08
N GLN A 264 6.34 23.75 -31.10
CA GLN A 264 5.73 24.31 -32.30
C GLN A 264 4.38 24.96 -32.00
N ARG A 265 3.53 24.34 -31.18
CA ARG A 265 2.25 24.93 -30.75
C ARG A 265 2.44 26.20 -29.94
N ILE A 266 3.47 26.26 -29.08
CA ILE A 266 3.81 27.48 -28.32
C ILE A 266 4.23 28.58 -29.29
N ARG A 267 5.11 28.29 -30.25
CA ARG A 267 5.53 29.27 -31.27
C ARG A 267 4.38 29.76 -32.13
N GLU A 268 3.46 28.88 -32.53
CA GLU A 268 2.26 29.26 -33.30
C GLU A 268 1.31 30.15 -32.48
N ALA A 269 1.16 29.87 -31.18
CA ALA A 269 0.37 30.71 -30.26
C ALA A 269 1.02 32.08 -30.03
N GLU A 270 2.35 32.14 -29.85
CA GLU A 270 3.10 33.38 -29.72
C GLU A 270 3.06 34.22 -31.01
N ALA A 271 3.19 33.59 -32.18
CA ALA A 271 3.08 34.25 -33.48
C ALA A 271 1.65 34.78 -33.75
N SER A 272 0.63 34.07 -33.28
CA SER A 272 -0.77 34.52 -33.37
C SER A 272 -1.07 35.69 -32.42
N ALA A 273 -0.43 35.72 -31.24
CA ALA A 273 -0.55 36.83 -30.29
C ALA A 273 0.23 38.10 -30.72
N ALA A 274 1.23 37.95 -31.59
CA ALA A 274 2.04 39.05 -32.11
C ALA A 274 1.44 39.77 -33.34
N GLN A 275 0.27 39.35 -33.84
CA GLN A 275 -0.43 40.10 -34.89
C GLN A 275 -0.98 41.41 -34.30
N PRO A 276 -0.63 42.59 -34.87
CA PRO A 276 -1.12 43.85 -34.37
C PRO A 276 -2.65 43.89 -34.51
N ILE A 277 -3.33 44.17 -33.40
CA ILE A 277 -4.73 44.61 -33.40
C ILE A 277 -4.73 45.93 -34.18
N ILE A 278 -5.01 45.88 -35.47
CA ILE A 278 -5.26 47.08 -36.27
C ILE A 278 -6.54 47.69 -35.69
N PRO A 279 -6.49 48.87 -35.05
CA PRO A 279 -7.69 49.51 -34.55
C PRO A 279 -8.64 49.76 -35.73
N PRO A 280 -9.93 49.43 -35.63
CA PRO A 280 -10.89 49.70 -36.67
C PRO A 280 -11.26 51.19 -36.64
N ASP A 281 -10.32 52.09 -36.95
CA ASP A 281 -10.59 53.52 -37.18
C ASP A 281 -9.36 54.26 -37.77
N ALA A 282 -8.86 53.77 -38.90
CA ALA A 282 -7.98 54.54 -39.78
C ALA A 282 -8.56 54.61 -41.20
N ALA A 283 -9.87 54.83 -41.29
CA ALA A 283 -10.57 55.15 -42.53
C ALA A 283 -11.69 56.16 -42.25
N ARG A 284 -11.29 57.38 -41.86
CA ARG A 284 -11.92 58.67 -42.25
C ARG A 284 -11.16 59.85 -41.67
#